data_AF-A0A6I1FGJ5-F1
#
_entry.id   AF-A0A6I1FGJ5-F1
#
_cell.length_a   1.000
_cell.length_b   1.000
_cell.length_c   1.000
_cell.angle_alpha   90.00
_cell.angle_beta   90.00
_cell.angle_gamma   90.00
#
_symmetry.space_group_name_H-M   'P 1'
#
loop_
_entity.id
_entity.type
_entity.pdbx_description
1 polymer ?
#
loop_
_entity_poly.entity_id
_entity_poly.type
_entity_poly.pdbx_seq_one_letter_code
_entity_poly.pdbx_strand_id
1 'polypeptide(L)'
;MFNKIRLWKKKDVSSTLQDRIEIVKKQHIPEHVAIIMDGNGRWAKKRKLPRIAGHHEGMKCVKRITRMADDLGVKVLTLYAFSTENWKRPKSEVDYIMSLPEQFLGTFLPELIEKNVRVTAIGYTEGLPESTLNSLNNAVEKTKNNTGLNLNFALNYGSRAEMLEAVKAVAKDCEQKKLNIDDLTDEKFSSYLMTKNVSDPDLLIRTSGEIRISNFMLWQIAYTELYFTDTYWPDFSEEDLIESIEVFQNRQRRFGGV
;
A
#
# COMPACT_ATOMS: atom_id res chain seq x y z
N MET A 1 -24.70 -33.52 -9.77
CA MET A 1 -23.83 -33.75 -8.60
C MET A 1 -23.02 -32.49 -8.27
N PHE A 2 -23.70 -31.34 -8.10
CA PHE A 2 -23.09 -30.05 -7.74
C PHE A 2 -24.09 -29.30 -6.87
N ASN A 3 -23.93 -29.42 -5.54
CA ASN A 3 -24.59 -28.54 -4.58
C ASN A 3 -23.95 -28.71 -3.19
N LYS A 4 -22.68 -28.32 -3.05
CA LYS A 4 -22.01 -28.20 -1.75
C LYS A 4 -20.93 -27.13 -1.81
N ILE A 5 -21.33 -25.87 -1.91
CA ILE A 5 -20.69 -24.69 -1.27
C ILE A 5 -21.81 -23.64 -1.16
N ARG A 6 -22.74 -23.88 -0.24
CA ARG A 6 -23.73 -22.87 0.20
C ARG A 6 -24.20 -23.19 1.61
N LEU A 7 -23.25 -23.48 2.49
CA LEU A 7 -23.51 -23.81 3.90
C LEU A 7 -22.51 -23.05 4.77
N TRP A 8 -22.56 -21.72 4.69
CA TRP A 8 -22.14 -20.78 5.74
C TRP A 8 -22.84 -19.43 5.51
N LYS A 9 -24.17 -19.47 5.61
CA LYS A 9 -24.96 -18.30 5.98
C LYS A 9 -25.81 -18.67 7.19
N LYS A 10 -25.17 -18.80 8.35
CA LYS A 10 -25.85 -18.40 9.58
C LYS A 10 -25.84 -16.87 9.55
N LYS A 11 -26.99 -16.29 9.22
CA LYS A 11 -27.31 -14.90 9.51
C LYS A 11 -27.31 -14.77 11.03
N ASP A 12 -26.16 -14.54 11.63
CA ASP A 12 -26.13 -13.82 12.90
C ASP A 12 -26.46 -12.35 12.60
N VAL A 13 -27.08 -11.70 13.58
CA VAL A 13 -27.60 -10.33 13.57
C VAL A 13 -26.75 -9.41 12.68
N SER A 14 -27.37 -8.64 11.79
CA SER A 14 -26.69 -7.65 10.93
C SER A 14 -25.86 -6.69 11.80
N SER A 15 -24.60 -7.03 12.06
CA SER A 15 -23.67 -6.20 12.79
C SER A 15 -23.46 -4.93 11.98
N THR A 16 -23.63 -3.77 12.61
CA THR A 16 -23.33 -2.49 11.96
C THR A 16 -21.83 -2.40 11.64
N LEU A 17 -21.42 -1.49 10.76
CA LEU A 17 -19.99 -1.24 10.51
C LEU A 17 -19.25 -0.93 11.83
N GLN A 18 -19.88 -0.17 12.73
CA GLN A 18 -19.31 0.15 14.03
C GLN A 18 -19.07 -1.11 14.87
N ASP A 19 -20.03 -2.04 14.91
CA ASP A 19 -19.87 -3.29 15.65
C ASP A 19 -18.68 -4.11 15.12
N ARG A 20 -18.53 -4.16 13.78
CA ARG A 20 -17.40 -4.86 13.13
C ARG A 20 -16.06 -4.20 13.47
N ILE A 21 -15.99 -2.87 13.46
CA ILE A 21 -14.79 -2.12 13.87
C ILE A 21 -14.40 -2.48 15.30
N GLU A 22 -15.35 -2.47 16.24
CA GLU A 22 -15.08 -2.82 17.64
C GLU A 22 -14.62 -4.28 17.82
N ILE A 23 -15.15 -5.21 17.01
CA ILE A 23 -14.71 -6.61 17.03
C ILE A 23 -13.29 -6.76 16.48
N VAL A 24 -13.00 -6.12 15.34
CA VAL A 24 -11.68 -6.15 14.70
C VAL A 24 -10.61 -5.58 15.62
N LYS A 25 -10.90 -4.45 16.30
CA LYS A 25 -9.97 -3.79 17.24
C LYS A 25 -9.67 -4.60 18.50
N LYS A 26 -10.48 -5.60 18.84
CA LYS A 26 -10.22 -6.52 19.97
C LYS A 26 -9.26 -7.65 19.63
N GLN A 27 -8.93 -7.82 18.35
CA GLN A 27 -8.02 -8.83 17.85
C GLN A 27 -6.74 -8.18 17.31
N HIS A 28 -5.80 -9.00 16.85
CA HIS A 28 -4.55 -8.50 16.28
C HIS A 28 -4.82 -7.73 14.97
N ILE A 29 -4.52 -6.43 14.96
CA ILE A 29 -4.57 -5.58 13.78
C ILE A 29 -3.26 -5.76 13.01
N PRO A 30 -3.28 -5.93 11.67
CA PRO A 30 -2.05 -5.93 10.88
C PRO A 30 -1.30 -4.62 11.10
N GLU A 31 -0.04 -4.71 11.51
CA GLU A 31 0.78 -3.53 11.76
C GLU A 31 1.05 -2.80 10.45
N HIS A 32 1.29 -3.55 9.38
CA HIS A 32 1.52 -3.01 8.04
C HIS A 32 0.56 -3.60 7.01
N VAL A 33 -0.24 -2.72 6.40
CA VAL A 33 -1.10 -3.04 5.26
C VAL A 33 -0.53 -2.43 3.98
N ALA A 34 -0.33 -3.24 2.95
CA ALA A 34 0.11 -2.80 1.63
C ALA A 34 -1.02 -2.94 0.60
N ILE A 35 -1.28 -1.92 -0.22
CA ILE A 35 -2.43 -1.93 -1.15
C ILE A 35 -2.00 -1.64 -2.59
N ILE A 36 -2.34 -2.56 -3.49
CA ILE A 36 -2.27 -2.37 -4.93
C ILE A 36 -3.63 -1.79 -5.40
N MET A 37 -3.64 -0.49 -5.65
CA MET A 37 -4.82 0.32 -5.99
C MET A 37 -5.25 0.17 -7.47
N ASP A 38 -5.63 -1.03 -7.87
CA ASP A 38 -5.97 -1.36 -9.26
C ASP A 38 -7.47 -1.09 -9.59
N GLY A 39 -7.79 -1.03 -10.88
CA GLY A 39 -9.16 -0.92 -11.37
C GLY A 39 -9.63 0.50 -11.72
N ASN A 40 -8.87 1.56 -11.42
CA ASN A 40 -9.23 2.96 -11.71
C ASN A 40 -9.73 3.18 -13.16
N GLY A 41 -8.92 2.78 -14.15
CA GLY A 41 -9.30 2.95 -15.56
C GLY A 41 -10.47 2.07 -16.00
N ARG A 42 -10.63 0.87 -15.42
CA ARG A 42 -11.75 -0.05 -15.70
C ARG A 42 -13.06 0.49 -15.11
N TRP A 43 -12.99 1.03 -13.89
CA TRP A 43 -14.09 1.73 -13.23
C TRP A 43 -14.64 2.87 -14.07
N ALA A 44 -13.75 3.72 -14.61
CA ALA A 44 -14.14 4.84 -15.47
C ALA A 44 -14.77 4.36 -16.78
N LYS A 45 -14.14 3.37 -17.44
CA LYS A 45 -14.65 2.78 -18.69
C LYS A 45 -16.05 2.19 -18.52
N LYS A 46 -16.32 1.49 -17.41
CA LYS A 46 -17.64 0.92 -17.09
C LYS A 46 -18.73 2.00 -17.00
N ARG A 47 -18.35 3.22 -16.64
CA ARG A 47 -19.23 4.39 -16.52
C ARG A 47 -19.19 5.32 -17.75
N LYS A 48 -18.53 4.91 -18.84
CA LYS A 48 -18.32 5.72 -20.05
C LYS A 48 -17.58 7.04 -19.78
N LEU A 49 -16.70 7.06 -18.79
CA LEU A 49 -15.88 8.21 -18.41
C LEU A 49 -14.42 8.06 -18.89
N PRO A 50 -13.67 9.17 -19.06
CA PRO A 50 -12.22 9.12 -19.29
C PRO A 50 -11.49 8.45 -18.13
N ARG A 51 -10.39 7.73 -18.39
CA ARG A 51 -9.59 7.02 -17.36
C ARG A 51 -9.14 7.92 -16.21
N ILE A 52 -8.83 9.17 -16.54
CA ILE A 52 -8.48 10.27 -15.61
C ILE A 52 -9.54 10.42 -14.50
N ALA A 53 -10.84 10.32 -14.83
CA ALA A 53 -11.91 10.41 -13.84
C ALA A 53 -11.85 9.27 -12.80
N GLY A 54 -11.46 8.07 -13.24
CA GLY A 54 -11.26 6.94 -12.32
C GLY A 54 -10.09 7.17 -11.36
N HIS A 55 -9.00 7.75 -11.85
CA HIS A 55 -7.87 8.12 -11.00
C HIS A 55 -8.21 9.24 -10.01
N HIS A 56 -9.04 10.20 -10.40
CA HIS A 56 -9.57 11.24 -9.50
C HIS A 56 -10.40 10.64 -8.36
N GLU A 57 -11.34 9.73 -8.67
CA GLU A 57 -12.12 9.04 -7.63
C GLU A 57 -11.24 8.11 -6.78
N GLY A 58 -10.23 7.49 -7.38
CA GLY A 58 -9.21 6.73 -6.65
C GLY A 58 -8.47 7.55 -5.61
N MET A 59 -8.20 8.83 -5.89
CA MET A 59 -7.60 9.75 -4.92
C MET A 59 -8.52 9.98 -3.70
N LYS A 60 -9.83 10.09 -3.91
CA LYS A 60 -10.81 10.20 -2.81
C LYS A 60 -10.85 8.92 -1.97
N CYS A 61 -10.73 7.76 -2.62
CA CYS A 61 -10.59 6.49 -1.92
C CYS A 61 -9.37 6.45 -1.01
N VAL A 62 -8.21 6.94 -1.47
CA VAL A 62 -7.00 7.05 -0.61
C VAL A 62 -7.33 7.78 0.69
N LYS A 63 -7.98 8.95 0.63
CA LYS A 63 -8.33 9.72 1.84
C LYS A 63 -9.22 8.92 2.80
N ARG A 64 -10.26 8.26 2.30
CA ARG A 64 -11.15 7.41 3.12
C ARG A 64 -10.40 6.27 3.80
N ILE A 65 -9.60 5.54 3.02
CA ILE A 65 -8.87 4.37 3.51
C ILE A 65 -7.75 4.76 4.47
N THR A 66 -7.07 5.89 4.26
CA THR A 66 -6.11 6.42 5.25
C THR A 66 -6.79 6.70 6.59
N ARG A 67 -7.96 7.36 6.60
CA ARG A 67 -8.71 7.63 7.84
C ARG A 67 -9.10 6.34 8.55
N MET A 68 -9.67 5.39 7.83
CA MET A 68 -10.09 4.12 8.43
C MET A 68 -8.90 3.31 8.95
N ALA A 69 -7.77 3.27 8.22
CA ALA A 69 -6.56 2.60 8.69
C ALA A 69 -6.01 3.23 9.98
N ASP A 70 -5.99 4.57 10.06
CA ASP A 70 -5.61 5.32 11.26
C ASP A 70 -6.54 5.02 12.44
N ASP A 71 -7.86 5.06 12.23
CA ASP A 71 -8.88 4.80 13.26
C ASP A 71 -8.85 3.35 13.78
N LEU A 72 -8.44 2.39 12.94
CA LEU A 72 -8.20 1.00 13.30
C LEU A 72 -6.89 0.76 14.05
N GLY A 73 -5.95 1.70 13.97
CA GLY A 73 -4.65 1.61 14.63
C GLY A 73 -3.58 0.89 13.81
N VAL A 74 -3.75 0.77 12.50
CA VAL A 74 -2.70 0.31 11.57
C VAL A 74 -1.49 1.23 11.71
N LYS A 75 -0.28 0.67 11.72
CA LYS A 75 0.96 1.44 11.92
C LYS A 75 1.57 1.92 10.62
N VAL A 76 1.46 1.14 9.55
CA VAL A 76 1.98 1.48 8.23
C VAL A 76 0.94 1.14 7.16
N LEU A 77 0.65 2.10 6.29
CA LEU A 77 -0.17 1.90 5.10
C LEU A 77 0.68 2.24 3.87
N THR A 78 1.14 1.20 3.14
CA THR A 78 1.88 1.40 1.88
C THR A 78 0.96 1.32 0.68
N LEU A 79 0.90 2.39 -0.12
CA LEU A 79 0.03 2.49 -1.29
C LEU A 79 0.83 2.44 -2.59
N TYR A 80 0.50 1.49 -3.48
CA TYR A 80 1.17 1.40 -4.77
C TYR A 80 0.62 2.41 -5.76
N ALA A 81 1.19 3.62 -5.74
CA ALA A 81 0.68 4.77 -6.48
C ALA A 81 1.14 4.79 -7.95
N PHE A 82 2.41 4.44 -8.23
CA PHE A 82 2.92 4.38 -9.60
C PHE A 82 4.09 3.39 -9.72
N SER A 83 4.03 2.45 -10.67
CA SER A 83 5.13 1.49 -10.90
C SER A 83 6.15 1.97 -11.93
N THR A 84 7.36 1.42 -11.90
CA THR A 84 8.38 1.66 -12.94
C THR A 84 7.91 1.19 -14.33
N GLU A 85 7.02 0.20 -14.43
CA GLU A 85 6.45 -0.23 -15.71
C GLU A 85 5.32 0.70 -16.20
N ASN A 86 4.78 1.59 -15.36
CA ASN A 86 3.71 2.50 -15.74
C ASN A 86 4.17 3.61 -16.70
N TRP A 87 5.49 3.83 -16.85
CA TRP A 87 6.04 4.72 -17.88
C TRP A 87 5.70 4.30 -19.31
N LYS A 88 5.27 3.04 -19.53
CA LYS A 88 4.82 2.54 -20.84
C LYS A 88 3.40 2.99 -21.22
N ARG A 89 2.68 3.67 -20.32
CA ARG A 89 1.32 4.17 -20.56
C ARG A 89 1.33 5.42 -21.45
N PRO A 90 0.18 5.82 -22.03
CA PRO A 90 0.09 7.06 -22.80
C PRO A 90 0.55 8.27 -21.97
N LYS A 91 1.33 9.17 -22.59
CA LYS A 91 1.93 10.32 -21.91
C LYS A 91 0.91 11.17 -21.14
N SER A 92 -0.26 11.42 -21.71
CA SER A 92 -1.33 12.17 -21.03
C SER A 92 -1.86 11.49 -19.77
N GLU A 93 -1.87 10.15 -19.71
CA GLU A 93 -2.23 9.40 -18.50
C GLU A 93 -1.10 9.48 -17.46
N VAL A 94 0.15 9.35 -17.89
CA VAL A 94 1.32 9.47 -17.01
C VAL A 94 1.39 10.87 -16.40
N ASP A 95 1.32 11.92 -17.21
CA ASP A 95 1.37 13.32 -16.77
C ASP A 95 0.23 13.61 -15.77
N TYR A 96 -0.97 13.08 -16.02
CA TYR A 96 -2.08 13.22 -15.07
C TYR A 96 -1.81 12.50 -13.75
N ILE A 97 -1.38 11.23 -13.78
CA ILE A 97 -1.10 10.48 -12.54
C ILE A 97 -0.01 11.18 -11.72
N MET A 98 1.02 11.72 -12.37
CA MET A 98 2.09 12.46 -11.69
C MET A 98 1.62 13.77 -11.07
N SER A 99 0.53 14.37 -11.55
CA SER A 99 -0.09 15.56 -10.92
C SER A 99 -0.91 15.23 -9.66
N LEU A 100 -1.27 13.96 -9.44
CA LEU A 100 -2.19 13.59 -8.35
C LEU A 100 -1.58 13.78 -6.96
N PRO A 101 -0.31 13.45 -6.68
CA PRO A 101 0.27 13.69 -5.35
C PRO A 101 0.24 15.17 -4.95
N GLU A 102 0.48 16.09 -5.90
CA GLU A 102 0.36 17.53 -5.65
C GLU A 102 -1.07 17.92 -5.26
N GLN A 103 -2.07 17.46 -6.01
CA GLN A 103 -3.49 17.73 -5.70
C GLN A 103 -3.93 17.11 -4.37
N PHE A 104 -3.50 15.86 -4.12
CA PHE A 104 -3.82 15.11 -2.92
C PHE A 104 -3.21 15.77 -1.69
N LEU A 105 -1.89 15.99 -1.68
CA LEU A 105 -1.18 16.57 -0.55
C LEU A 105 -1.55 18.03 -0.35
N GLY A 106 -1.76 18.81 -1.42
CA GLY A 106 -2.19 20.20 -1.32
C GLY A 106 -3.50 20.39 -0.57
N THR A 107 -4.39 19.39 -0.59
CA THR A 107 -5.71 19.47 0.07
C THR A 107 -5.82 18.63 1.35
N PHE A 108 -5.04 17.56 1.49
CA PHE A 108 -5.17 16.62 2.60
C PHE A 108 -4.09 16.75 3.66
N LEU A 109 -2.96 17.41 3.34
CA LEU A 109 -1.86 17.55 4.29
C LEU A 109 -2.23 18.22 5.63
N PRO A 110 -3.09 19.26 5.68
CA PRO A 110 -3.52 19.81 6.97
C PRO A 110 -4.18 18.77 7.88
N GLU A 111 -5.03 17.91 7.29
CA GLU A 111 -5.71 16.83 8.01
C GLU A 111 -4.74 15.73 8.43
N LEU A 112 -3.77 15.38 7.57
CA LEU A 112 -2.71 14.42 7.92
C LEU A 112 -1.90 14.90 9.14
N ILE A 113 -1.59 16.21 9.20
CA ILE A 113 -0.90 16.80 10.33
C ILE A 113 -1.77 16.74 11.60
N GLU A 114 -3.03 17.16 11.50
CA GLU A 114 -4.00 17.13 12.61
C GLU A 114 -4.17 15.72 13.20
N LYS A 115 -4.23 14.70 12.34
CA LYS A 115 -4.35 13.29 12.74
C LYS A 115 -3.03 12.63 13.15
N ASN A 116 -1.93 13.39 13.27
CA ASN A 116 -0.62 12.84 13.63
C ASN A 116 -0.14 11.73 12.65
N VAL A 117 -0.52 11.82 11.37
CA VAL A 117 -0.08 10.88 10.32
C VAL A 117 1.27 11.32 9.79
N ARG A 118 2.22 10.39 9.71
CA ARG A 118 3.53 10.60 9.09
C ARG A 118 3.46 10.22 7.62
N VAL A 119 3.96 11.06 6.72
CA VAL A 119 4.07 10.76 5.29
C VAL A 119 5.49 10.29 4.99
N THR A 120 5.62 9.15 4.31
CA THR A 120 6.89 8.69 3.72
C THR A 120 6.69 8.27 2.27
N ALA A 121 7.79 8.02 1.56
CA ALA A 121 7.74 7.47 0.22
C ALA A 121 8.91 6.51 -0.03
N ILE A 122 8.66 5.55 -0.91
CA ILE A 122 9.64 4.64 -1.49
C ILE A 122 9.55 4.70 -3.03
N GLY A 123 10.64 4.38 -3.69
CA GLY A 123 10.79 4.42 -5.15
C GLY A 123 11.71 5.53 -5.62
N TYR A 124 11.72 5.76 -6.93
CA TYR A 124 12.71 6.58 -7.61
C TYR A 124 12.18 7.99 -7.89
N THR A 125 12.95 9.01 -7.53
CA THR A 125 12.57 10.41 -7.80
C THR A 125 12.86 10.82 -9.23
N GLU A 126 13.72 10.07 -9.92
CA GLU A 126 14.09 10.31 -11.32
C GLU A 126 12.86 10.25 -12.23
N GLY A 127 12.64 11.32 -12.99
CA GLY A 127 11.53 11.46 -13.92
C GLY A 127 10.23 11.98 -13.30
N LEU A 128 10.13 12.10 -11.98
CA LEU A 128 8.97 12.77 -11.35
C LEU A 128 8.98 14.27 -11.68
N PRO A 129 7.83 14.89 -11.95
CA PRO A 129 7.74 16.35 -12.09
C PRO A 129 8.21 17.06 -10.82
N GLU A 130 8.83 18.21 -10.99
CA GLU A 130 9.36 19.01 -9.88
C GLU A 130 8.25 19.42 -8.90
N SER A 131 7.05 19.76 -9.37
CA SER A 131 5.92 20.11 -8.52
C SER A 131 5.46 18.94 -7.62
N THR A 132 5.46 17.72 -8.17
CA THR A 132 5.17 16.48 -7.45
C THR A 132 6.21 16.21 -6.37
N LEU A 133 7.50 16.33 -6.72
CA LEU A 133 8.60 16.11 -5.79
C LEU A 133 8.59 17.13 -4.65
N ASN A 134 8.39 18.42 -4.97
CA ASN A 134 8.29 19.49 -3.98
C ASN A 134 7.11 19.28 -3.03
N SER A 135 5.95 18.88 -3.57
CA SER A 135 4.76 18.58 -2.75
C SER A 135 5.00 17.41 -1.80
N LEU A 136 5.63 16.34 -2.29
CA LEU A 136 5.98 15.17 -1.50
C LEU A 136 6.99 15.52 -0.39
N ASN A 137 8.08 16.20 -0.74
CA ASN A 137 9.11 16.60 0.22
C ASN A 137 8.55 17.52 1.30
N ASN A 138 7.69 18.47 0.93
CA ASN A 138 7.01 19.34 1.89
C ASN A 138 6.10 18.54 2.84
N ALA A 139 5.37 17.54 2.35
CA ALA A 139 4.54 16.68 3.19
C ALA A 139 5.38 15.81 4.15
N VAL A 140 6.46 15.20 3.65
CA VAL A 140 7.41 14.42 4.46
C VAL A 140 8.00 15.28 5.57
N GLU A 141 8.49 16.49 5.23
CA GLU A 141 9.12 17.38 6.20
C GLU A 141 8.13 17.87 7.27
N LYS A 142 6.92 18.29 6.88
CA LYS A 142 5.89 18.78 7.81
C LYS A 142 5.35 17.70 8.74
N THR A 143 5.48 16.42 8.38
CA THR A 143 4.96 15.29 9.16
C THR A 143 6.06 14.40 9.74
N LYS A 144 7.35 14.78 9.62
CA LYS A 144 8.47 13.92 10.01
C LYS A 144 8.50 13.52 11.49
N ASN A 145 7.94 14.37 12.35
CA ASN A 145 7.88 14.16 13.81
C ASN A 145 6.57 13.49 14.25
N ASN A 146 5.65 13.23 13.31
CA ASN A 146 4.40 12.56 13.62
C ASN A 146 4.66 11.09 13.96
N THR A 147 3.87 10.57 14.90
CA THR A 147 4.06 9.24 15.51
C THR A 147 2.87 8.29 15.33
N GLY A 148 1.81 8.75 14.66
CA GLY A 148 0.65 7.93 14.31
C GLY A 148 0.91 7.06 13.08
N LEU A 149 -0.13 6.84 12.28
CA LEU A 149 -0.03 6.05 11.04
C LEU A 149 1.10 6.58 10.14
N ASN A 150 1.94 5.68 9.64
CA ASN A 150 2.87 5.98 8.55
C ASN A 150 2.18 5.71 7.19
N LEU A 151 1.76 6.77 6.51
CA LEU A 151 1.24 6.73 5.15
C LEU A 151 2.42 6.75 4.16
N ASN A 152 2.75 5.58 3.63
CA ASN A 152 3.90 5.38 2.76
C ASN A 152 3.47 5.29 1.28
N PHE A 153 3.97 6.18 0.43
CA PHE A 153 3.69 6.17 -1.00
C PHE A 153 4.78 5.44 -1.79
N ALA A 154 4.41 4.37 -2.49
CA ALA A 154 5.30 3.74 -3.47
C ALA A 154 5.11 4.41 -4.84
N LEU A 155 6.01 5.36 -5.15
CA LEU A 155 5.96 6.22 -6.34
C LEU A 155 7.15 5.92 -7.24
N ASN A 156 6.88 5.64 -8.51
CA ASN A 156 7.89 5.15 -9.45
C ASN A 156 8.69 4.00 -8.83
N TYR A 157 7.98 3.04 -8.23
CA TYR A 157 8.55 1.97 -7.44
C TYR A 157 8.46 0.62 -8.16
N GLY A 158 9.48 -0.21 -8.02
CA GLY A 158 9.47 -1.61 -8.45
C GLY A 158 10.49 -2.41 -7.67
N SER A 159 10.05 -3.50 -7.06
CA SER A 159 10.86 -4.28 -6.11
C SER A 159 12.11 -4.90 -6.74
N ARG A 160 12.05 -5.33 -8.01
CA ARG A 160 13.25 -5.79 -8.73
C ARG A 160 14.33 -4.71 -8.84
N ALA A 161 13.93 -3.46 -9.09
CA ALA A 161 14.89 -2.36 -9.17
C ALA A 161 15.42 -2.02 -7.77
N GLU A 162 14.55 -1.99 -6.75
CA GLU A 162 14.95 -1.81 -5.35
C GLU A 162 16.00 -2.85 -4.91
N MET A 163 15.73 -4.14 -5.14
CA MET A 163 16.66 -5.21 -4.79
C MET A 163 17.99 -5.10 -5.55
N LEU A 164 17.96 -4.69 -6.82
CA LEU A 164 19.19 -4.48 -7.59
C LEU A 164 20.04 -3.34 -7.00
N GLU A 165 19.42 -2.24 -6.58
CA GLU A 165 20.13 -1.14 -5.91
C GLU A 165 20.67 -1.55 -4.54
N ALA A 166 19.91 -2.34 -3.77
CA ALA A 166 20.39 -2.91 -2.51
C ALA A 166 21.61 -3.83 -2.71
N VAL A 167 21.59 -4.70 -3.73
CA VAL A 167 22.75 -5.55 -4.07
C VAL A 167 23.98 -4.71 -4.44
N LYS A 168 23.80 -3.64 -5.23
CA LYS A 168 24.91 -2.71 -5.56
C LYS A 168 25.47 -2.02 -4.31
N ALA A 169 24.60 -1.63 -3.38
CA ALA A 169 25.01 -0.99 -2.14
C ALA A 169 25.78 -1.96 -1.21
N VAL A 170 25.31 -3.21 -1.09
CA VAL A 170 26.03 -4.29 -0.39
C VAL A 170 27.42 -4.49 -1.00
N ALA A 171 27.51 -4.65 -2.32
CA ALA A 171 28.79 -4.83 -3.01
C ALA A 171 29.77 -3.68 -2.74
N LYS A 172 29.28 -2.44 -2.78
CA LYS A 172 30.08 -1.24 -2.48
C LYS A 172 30.57 -1.21 -1.03
N ASP A 173 29.73 -1.58 -0.06
CA ASP A 173 30.13 -1.65 1.35
C ASP A 173 31.14 -2.78 1.60
N CYS A 174 31.05 -3.89 0.88
CA CYS A 174 32.06 -4.95 0.89
C CYS A 174 33.41 -4.47 0.35
N GLU A 175 33.43 -3.80 -0.81
CA GLU A 175 34.66 -3.20 -1.38
C GLU A 175 35.31 -2.20 -0.41
N GLN A 176 34.48 -1.43 0.30
CA GLN A 176 34.93 -0.45 1.29
C GLN A 176 35.29 -1.06 2.65
N LYS A 177 35.23 -2.39 2.79
CA LYS A 177 35.47 -3.13 4.04
C LYS A 177 34.56 -2.69 5.20
N LYS A 178 33.36 -2.19 4.90
CA LYS A 178 32.31 -1.85 5.88
C LYS A 178 31.42 -3.05 6.22
N LEU A 179 31.37 -4.04 5.33
CA LEU A 179 30.60 -5.27 5.48
C LEU A 179 31.43 -6.46 5.01
N ASN A 180 31.52 -7.53 5.78
CA ASN A 180 31.97 -8.83 5.27
C ASN A 180 30.80 -9.54 4.59
N ILE A 181 31.00 -10.13 3.41
CA ILE A 181 29.93 -10.79 2.66
C ILE A 181 29.35 -11.99 3.41
N ASP A 182 30.19 -12.70 4.17
CA ASP A 182 29.78 -13.86 4.98
C ASP A 182 28.89 -13.45 6.17
N ASP A 183 28.91 -12.16 6.52
CA ASP A 183 28.07 -11.61 7.57
C ASP A 183 26.69 -11.20 7.05
N LEU A 184 26.43 -11.24 5.73
CA LEU A 184 25.16 -10.83 5.14
C LEU A 184 24.04 -11.84 5.46
N THR A 185 23.01 -11.35 6.14
CA THR A 185 21.78 -12.11 6.46
C THR A 185 20.57 -11.43 5.82
N ASP A 186 19.40 -12.09 5.85
CA ASP A 186 18.14 -11.50 5.39
C ASP A 186 17.84 -10.18 6.13
N GLU A 187 18.08 -10.13 7.44
CA GLU A 187 17.89 -8.91 8.24
C GLU A 187 18.83 -7.79 7.82
N LYS A 188 20.11 -8.11 7.56
CA LYS A 188 21.07 -7.10 7.09
C LYS A 188 20.72 -6.65 5.68
N PHE A 189 20.32 -7.55 4.78
CA PHE A 189 19.90 -7.19 3.44
C PHE A 189 18.67 -6.27 3.46
N SER A 190 17.69 -6.53 4.34
CA SER A 190 16.53 -5.66 4.55
C SER A 190 16.92 -4.23 4.96
N SER A 191 18.06 -4.03 5.63
CA SER A 191 18.57 -2.69 5.96
C SER A 191 19.08 -1.88 4.76
N TYR A 192 19.34 -2.55 3.62
CA TYR A 192 19.71 -1.92 2.35
C TYR A 192 18.50 -1.58 1.46
N LEU A 193 17.30 -2.09 1.78
CA LEU A 193 16.08 -1.81 1.03
C LEU A 193 15.51 -0.42 1.39
N MET A 194 14.64 0.11 0.51
CA MET A 194 13.98 1.40 0.74
C MET A 194 13.03 1.34 1.94
N THR A 195 12.57 0.13 2.28
CA THR A 195 11.64 -0.15 3.39
C THR A 195 12.32 -0.38 4.74
N LYS A 196 13.64 -0.17 4.89
CA LYS A 196 14.40 -0.45 6.12
C LYS A 196 13.86 0.14 7.44
N ASN A 197 13.00 1.16 7.36
CA ASN A 197 12.43 1.85 8.53
C ASN A 197 10.98 1.44 8.85
N VAL A 198 10.44 0.45 8.15
CA VAL A 198 9.09 -0.09 8.36
C VAL A 198 9.15 -1.61 8.44
N SER A 199 8.19 -2.22 9.14
CA SER A 199 8.03 -3.67 9.15
C SER A 199 7.59 -4.19 7.77
N ASP A 200 7.75 -5.49 7.55
CA ASP A 200 7.16 -6.14 6.37
C ASP A 200 5.63 -6.13 6.45
N PRO A 201 4.90 -6.11 5.32
CA PRO A 201 3.45 -6.14 5.34
C PRO A 201 2.90 -7.42 5.98
N ASP A 202 1.95 -7.28 6.88
CA ASP A 202 1.16 -8.42 7.38
C ASP A 202 0.08 -8.83 6.38
N LEU A 203 -0.49 -7.83 5.70
CA LEU A 203 -1.59 -7.97 4.76
C LEU A 203 -1.30 -7.18 3.48
N LEU A 204 -1.36 -7.84 2.33
CA LEU A 204 -1.37 -7.21 1.02
C LEU A 204 -2.76 -7.34 0.38
N ILE A 205 -3.36 -6.20 0.09
CA ILE A 205 -4.65 -6.10 -0.58
C ILE A 205 -4.44 -5.74 -2.04
N ARG A 206 -5.11 -6.44 -2.94
CA ARG A 206 -5.23 -6.02 -4.34
C ARG A 206 -6.68 -6.00 -4.78
N THR A 207 -7.08 -4.87 -5.33
CA THR A 207 -8.41 -4.64 -5.88
C THR A 207 -8.51 -5.11 -7.34
N SER A 208 -9.72 -5.03 -7.91
CA SER A 208 -10.07 -5.23 -9.32
C SER A 208 -10.06 -6.65 -9.90
N GLY A 209 -9.97 -7.67 -9.05
CA GLY A 209 -10.04 -9.10 -9.41
C GLY A 209 -8.76 -9.69 -9.99
N GLU A 210 -7.69 -8.89 -10.09
CA GLU A 210 -6.41 -9.36 -10.64
C GLU A 210 -5.61 -10.12 -9.59
N ILE A 211 -5.27 -11.37 -9.85
CA ILE A 211 -4.53 -12.24 -8.92
C ILE A 211 -3.04 -12.25 -9.30
N ARG A 212 -2.33 -11.17 -8.96
CA ARG A 212 -0.87 -11.04 -9.12
C ARG A 212 -0.33 -9.91 -8.25
N ILE A 213 0.99 -9.86 -8.05
CA ILE A 213 1.63 -8.83 -7.23
C ILE A 213 2.19 -7.66 -8.05
N SER A 214 2.51 -7.90 -9.32
CA SER A 214 2.97 -6.83 -10.24
C SER A 214 4.21 -6.07 -9.75
N ASN A 215 5.26 -6.79 -9.32
CA ASN A 215 6.56 -6.21 -8.91
C ASN A 215 6.49 -5.32 -7.66
N PHE A 216 5.45 -5.48 -6.83
CA PHE A 216 5.28 -4.73 -5.59
C PHE A 216 5.85 -5.49 -4.39
N MET A 217 6.83 -4.91 -3.71
CA MET A 217 7.34 -5.36 -2.40
C MET A 217 7.74 -6.84 -2.33
N LEU A 218 8.33 -7.39 -3.39
CA LEU A 218 8.57 -8.84 -3.56
C LEU A 218 9.39 -9.47 -2.42
N TRP A 219 10.40 -8.76 -1.92
CA TRP A 219 11.18 -9.21 -0.77
C TRP A 219 10.33 -9.21 0.50
N GLN A 220 9.68 -8.08 0.75
CA GLN A 220 8.94 -7.80 1.97
C GLN A 220 7.69 -8.69 2.10
N ILE A 221 7.12 -9.19 0.98
CA ILE A 221 5.88 -9.97 1.01
C ILE A 221 6.06 -11.48 1.19
N ALA A 222 7.25 -11.94 1.55
CA ALA A 222 7.59 -13.37 1.63
C ALA A 222 6.62 -14.19 2.50
N TYR A 223 6.09 -13.60 3.59
CA TYR A 223 5.15 -14.22 4.53
C TYR A 223 3.87 -13.39 4.75
N THR A 224 3.56 -12.50 3.80
CA THR A 224 2.39 -11.62 3.85
C THR A 224 1.14 -12.39 3.46
N GLU A 225 0.04 -12.14 4.17
CA GLU A 225 -1.27 -12.64 3.76
C GLU A 225 -1.80 -11.85 2.55
N LEU A 226 -2.24 -12.57 1.52
CA LEU A 226 -2.73 -11.97 0.28
C LEU A 226 -4.25 -11.97 0.24
N TYR A 227 -4.83 -10.78 0.06
CA TYR A 227 -6.26 -10.58 -0.12
C TYR A 227 -6.55 -9.97 -1.50
N PHE A 228 -7.34 -10.67 -2.31
CA PHE A 228 -7.75 -10.23 -3.64
C PHE A 228 -9.26 -9.99 -3.65
N THR A 229 -9.70 -8.83 -4.12
CA THR A 229 -11.12 -8.49 -4.27
C THR A 229 -11.44 -8.02 -5.68
N ASP A 230 -12.65 -8.34 -6.15
CA ASP A 230 -13.18 -7.88 -7.43
C ASP A 230 -13.58 -6.39 -7.42
N THR A 231 -13.73 -5.79 -6.23
CA THR A 231 -14.05 -4.38 -6.06
C THR A 231 -12.99 -3.51 -6.75
N TYR A 232 -13.39 -2.55 -7.58
CA TYR A 232 -12.45 -1.59 -8.18
C TYR A 232 -12.04 -0.55 -7.15
N TRP A 233 -10.77 -0.08 -7.19
CA TRP A 233 -10.25 0.86 -6.21
C TRP A 233 -11.15 2.08 -5.93
N PRO A 234 -11.75 2.78 -6.91
CA PRO A 234 -12.64 3.89 -6.59
C PRO A 234 -13.90 3.52 -5.78
N ASP A 235 -14.38 2.28 -5.94
CA ASP A 235 -15.55 1.73 -5.22
C ASP A 235 -15.14 1.04 -3.91
N PHE A 236 -13.84 0.90 -3.60
CA PHE A 236 -13.36 0.27 -2.36
C PHE A 236 -13.70 1.16 -1.15
N SER A 237 -14.35 0.57 -0.15
CA SER A 237 -14.89 1.27 1.02
C SER A 237 -14.23 0.85 2.33
N GLU A 238 -14.62 1.55 3.39
CA GLU A 238 -14.31 1.23 4.77
C GLU A 238 -14.72 -0.20 5.13
N GLU A 239 -15.90 -0.66 4.68
CA GLU A 239 -16.38 -2.03 4.87
C GLU A 239 -15.47 -3.07 4.19
N ASP A 240 -14.94 -2.76 3.00
CA ASP A 240 -14.02 -3.67 2.29
C ASP A 240 -12.67 -3.79 3.02
N LEU A 241 -12.16 -2.68 3.58
CA LEU A 241 -10.94 -2.72 4.41
C LEU A 241 -11.17 -3.57 5.66
N ILE A 242 -12.30 -3.38 6.35
CA ILE A 242 -12.66 -4.19 7.51
C ILE A 242 -12.77 -5.67 7.14
N GLU A 243 -13.44 -6.00 6.05
CA GLU A 243 -13.54 -7.39 5.57
C GLU A 243 -12.17 -8.00 5.29
N SER A 244 -11.26 -7.25 4.67
CA SER A 244 -9.90 -7.75 4.40
C SER A 244 -9.11 -8.04 5.70
N ILE A 245 -9.31 -7.23 6.75
CA ILE A 245 -8.68 -7.43 8.06
C ILE A 245 -9.33 -8.59 8.81
N GLU A 246 -10.66 -8.74 8.77
CA GLU A 246 -11.35 -9.90 9.32
C GLU A 246 -10.85 -11.20 8.68
N VAL A 247 -10.64 -11.20 7.36
CA VAL A 247 -10.05 -12.35 6.66
C VAL A 247 -8.62 -12.60 7.14
N PHE A 248 -7.79 -11.57 7.31
CA PHE A 248 -6.45 -11.70 7.89
C PHE A 248 -6.50 -12.33 9.30
N GLN A 249 -7.37 -11.84 10.18
CA GLN A 249 -7.51 -12.31 11.56
C GLN A 249 -7.96 -13.77 11.64
N ASN A 250 -8.74 -14.25 10.66
CA ASN A 250 -9.19 -15.63 10.59
C ASN A 250 -8.13 -16.60 10.02
N ARG A 251 -6.99 -16.11 9.51
CA ARG A 251 -5.93 -16.98 9.00
C ARG A 251 -4.99 -17.41 10.11
N GLN A 252 -4.69 -18.70 10.13
CA GLN A 252 -3.65 -19.25 11.00
C GLN A 252 -2.28 -19.02 10.35
N ARG A 253 -1.55 -18.00 10.79
CA ARG A 253 -0.16 -17.78 10.35
C ARG A 253 0.73 -18.86 10.95
N ARG A 254 1.35 -19.65 10.07
CA ARG A 254 2.20 -20.77 10.48
C ARG A 254 3.70 -20.50 10.31
N PHE A 255 4.11 -19.50 9.51
CA PHE A 255 5.52 -19.16 9.26
C PHE A 255 6.45 -20.37 9.03
N GLY A 256 5.95 -21.44 8.41
CA GLY A 256 6.70 -22.69 8.22
C GLY A 256 6.80 -23.62 9.45
N GLY A 257 6.28 -23.21 10.61
CA GLY A 257 6.04 -24.07 11.78
C GLY A 257 4.71 -24.85 11.67
N VAL A 258 4.60 -25.97 12.37
CA VAL A 258 3.42 -26.87 12.33
C VAL A 258 2.23 -26.31 13.11
#